data_AF-A0A7I9W788-F1
#
_entry.id   AF-A0A7I9W788-F1
#
_cell.length_a   1.000
_cell.length_b   1.000
_cell.length_c   1.000
_cell.angle_alpha   90.00
_cell.angle_beta   90.00
_cell.angle_gamma   90.00
#
_symmetry.space_group_name_H-M   'P 1'
#
loop_
_entity.id
_entity.type
_entity.pdbx_description
1 polymer ?
#
loop_
_entity_poly.entity_id
_entity_poly.type
_entity_poly.pdbx_seq_one_letter_code
_entity_poly.pdbx_strand_id
1 'polypeptide(L)'
;MAHVGSAHTDAQLGILLEQARRIAAQDQGVLDIEVPARTQSIDGIADWRTGTLPLSPGVPKGAPAPPGRTAATHSRLLYDVLGAVYDWLGFDIVADAVFRDLVIARIVEHTSKVDAARVLADLGADTVSYRTIQRHLAKVNTANYREQIAAKCFTHATDRGGLSLLLYDVTTLYFEAENEDDLRKVGYSKERRIDPQIVVGLLVDRSGFP
;
A
#
# COMPACT_ATOMS: atom_id res chain seq x y z
N MET A 1 -29.90 7.62 -19.06
CA MET A 1 -29.66 7.69 -17.60
C MET A 1 -28.45 6.85 -17.27
N ALA A 2 -27.38 7.45 -16.77
CA ALA A 2 -26.22 6.70 -16.28
C ALA A 2 -26.58 6.06 -14.92
N HIS A 3 -26.37 4.76 -14.78
CA HIS A 3 -26.58 4.05 -13.51
C HIS A 3 -25.39 4.33 -12.58
N VAL A 4 -25.63 4.95 -11.42
CA VAL A 4 -24.58 5.44 -10.50
C VAL A 4 -24.06 4.34 -9.55
N GLY A 5 -24.83 3.26 -9.33
CA GLY A 5 -24.45 2.14 -8.47
C GLY A 5 -25.58 1.67 -7.54
N SER A 6 -25.28 0.76 -6.62
CA SER A 6 -26.19 0.31 -5.56
C SER A 6 -25.54 0.54 -4.20
N ALA A 7 -26.29 1.13 -3.25
CA ALA A 7 -25.83 1.32 -1.88
C ALA A 7 -26.38 0.22 -0.97
N HIS A 8 -25.54 -0.25 -0.05
CA HIS A 8 -25.90 -1.22 0.98
C HIS A 8 -25.65 -0.68 2.40
N THR A 9 -25.16 0.56 2.52
CA THR A 9 -24.94 1.29 3.78
C THR A 9 -25.24 2.79 3.60
N ASP A 10 -25.64 3.49 4.66
CA ASP A 10 -25.94 4.94 4.64
C ASP A 10 -24.76 5.78 4.12
N ALA A 11 -23.53 5.36 4.41
CA ALA A 11 -22.31 5.99 3.90
C ALA A 11 -22.18 5.84 2.37
N GLN A 12 -22.41 4.64 1.83
CA GLN A 12 -22.40 4.41 0.38
C GLN A 12 -23.52 5.19 -0.32
N LEU A 13 -24.70 5.26 0.29
CA LEU A 13 -25.81 6.05 -0.23
C LEU A 13 -25.43 7.53 -0.35
N GLY A 14 -24.81 8.09 0.70
CA GLY A 14 -24.31 9.47 0.68
C GLY A 14 -23.34 9.76 -0.47
N ILE A 15 -22.41 8.84 -0.73
CA ILE A 15 -21.43 8.95 -1.83
C ILE A 15 -22.12 8.88 -3.20
N LEU A 16 -23.04 7.94 -3.40
CA LEU A 16 -23.77 7.79 -4.67
C LEU A 16 -24.65 9.02 -4.97
N LEU A 17 -25.29 9.61 -3.95
CA LEU A 17 -26.08 10.82 -4.10
C LEU A 17 -25.22 12.02 -4.52
N GLU A 18 -24.02 12.14 -3.95
CA GLU A 18 -23.08 13.20 -4.32
C GLU A 18 -22.59 13.04 -5.76
N GLN A 19 -22.27 11.80 -6.17
CA GLN A 19 -21.89 11.50 -7.56
C GLN A 19 -23.04 11.79 -8.54
N ALA A 20 -24.28 11.41 -8.20
CA ALA A 20 -25.46 11.70 -9.02
C ALA A 20 -25.70 13.21 -9.19
N ARG A 21 -25.49 14.00 -8.14
CA ARG A 21 -25.59 15.47 -8.20
C ARG A 21 -24.55 16.08 -9.12
N ARG A 22 -23.30 15.60 -9.07
CA ARG A 22 -22.24 16.08 -9.99
C ARG A 22 -22.60 15.82 -11.45
N ILE A 23 -23.17 14.65 -11.75
CA ILE A 23 -23.66 14.32 -13.10
C ILE A 23 -24.80 15.26 -13.49
N ALA A 24 -25.77 15.51 -12.60
CA ALA A 24 -26.89 16.41 -12.87
C ALA A 24 -26.45 17.88 -13.05
N ALA A 25 -25.42 18.31 -12.31
CA ALA A 25 -24.87 19.66 -12.37
C ALA A 25 -24.04 19.93 -13.64
N GLN A 26 -23.53 18.90 -14.33
CA GLN A 26 -22.81 19.09 -15.60
C GLN A 26 -23.74 19.52 -16.75
N ASP A 27 -25.05 19.26 -16.66
CA ASP A 27 -26.06 19.61 -17.69
C ASP A 27 -26.76 20.96 -17.44
N GLN A 28 -26.57 21.60 -16.29
CA GLN A 28 -27.14 22.92 -15.98
C GLN A 28 -26.00 23.90 -15.70
N GLY A 29 -25.93 25.04 -16.39
CA GLY A 29 -24.98 26.10 -16.03
C GLY A 29 -25.26 26.59 -14.61
N VAL A 30 -24.39 26.26 -13.65
CA VAL A 30 -24.70 26.39 -12.21
C VAL A 30 -24.32 27.76 -11.64
N LEU A 31 -25.30 28.40 -10.98
CA LEU A 31 -25.10 29.37 -9.90
C LEU A 31 -24.83 28.58 -8.60
N ASP A 32 -23.73 28.89 -7.93
CA ASP A 32 -23.24 28.16 -6.75
C ASP A 32 -24.04 28.57 -5.49
N ILE A 33 -25.15 27.88 -5.23
CA ILE A 33 -25.94 28.07 -4.00
C ILE A 33 -25.70 26.87 -3.09
N GLU A 34 -24.92 27.07 -2.02
CA GLU A 34 -24.71 26.06 -0.97
C GLU A 34 -26.01 25.87 -0.16
N VAL A 35 -26.84 24.90 -0.56
CA VAL A 35 -28.02 24.50 0.22
C VAL A 35 -27.64 23.33 1.15
N PRO A 36 -27.84 23.45 2.49
CA PRO A 36 -27.61 22.34 3.41
C PRO A 36 -28.54 21.17 3.07
N ALA A 37 -27.94 20.03 2.69
CA ALA A 37 -28.68 18.84 2.29
C ALA A 37 -28.99 17.96 3.49
N ARG A 38 -30.22 17.44 3.60
CA ARG A 38 -30.59 16.49 4.66
C ARG A 38 -29.91 15.14 4.44
N THR A 39 -29.44 14.54 5.53
CA THR A 39 -28.91 13.17 5.53
C THR A 39 -30.01 12.20 5.14
N GLN A 40 -29.79 11.47 4.04
CA GLN A 40 -30.67 10.39 3.63
C GLN A 40 -30.16 9.11 4.27
N SER A 41 -31.06 8.38 4.94
CA SER A 41 -30.81 7.03 5.46
C SER A 41 -31.44 6.03 4.51
N ILE A 42 -30.82 4.85 4.35
CA ILE A 42 -31.34 3.75 3.53
C ILE A 42 -32.73 3.34 4.00
N ASP A 43 -32.99 3.35 5.30
CA ASP A 43 -34.31 3.03 5.89
C ASP A 43 -35.39 4.06 5.50
N GLY A 44 -34.99 5.24 5.02
CA GLY A 44 -35.87 6.28 4.52
C GLY A 44 -36.09 6.23 3.00
N ILE A 45 -35.46 5.30 2.28
CA ILE A 45 -35.63 5.15 0.83
C ILE A 45 -36.73 4.13 0.56
N ALA A 46 -37.70 4.51 -0.28
CA ALA A 46 -38.77 3.61 -0.68
C ALA A 46 -38.23 2.41 -1.48
N ASP A 47 -38.56 1.19 -1.06
CA ASP A 47 -38.24 -0.02 -1.81
C ASP A 47 -39.19 -0.20 -2.99
N TRP A 48 -38.69 0.13 -4.18
CA TRP A 48 -39.43 0.05 -5.44
C TRP A 48 -39.60 -1.39 -5.96
N ARG A 49 -38.89 -2.38 -5.40
CA ARG A 49 -38.98 -3.79 -5.84
C ARG A 49 -40.34 -4.41 -5.55
N THR A 50 -41.08 -3.85 -4.60
CA THR A 50 -42.38 -4.34 -4.16
C THR A 50 -43.57 -3.74 -4.93
N GLY A 51 -43.34 -2.89 -5.94
CA GLY A 51 -44.39 -2.33 -6.81
C GLY A 51 -45.30 -1.27 -6.17
N THR A 52 -45.20 -1.07 -4.86
CA THR A 52 -45.82 0.03 -4.11
C THR A 52 -44.71 0.83 -3.43
N LEU A 53 -44.84 2.16 -3.37
CA LEU A 53 -43.92 3.07 -2.69
C LEU A 53 -44.44 3.51 -1.29
N PRO A 54 -44.79 2.61 -0.34
CA PRO A 54 -45.17 3.05 0.99
C PRO A 54 -43.89 3.40 1.77
N LEU A 55 -43.78 4.65 2.20
CA LEU A 55 -42.88 5.04 3.29
C LEU A 55 -43.58 4.72 4.60
N SER A 56 -42.93 3.99 5.51
CA SER A 56 -43.50 3.73 6.85
C SER A 56 -43.78 5.05 7.57
N PRO A 57 -45.02 5.30 8.04
CA PRO A 57 -45.32 6.50 8.80
C PRO A 57 -44.55 6.47 10.13
N GLY A 58 -43.79 7.53 10.40
CA GLY A 58 -43.01 7.68 11.64
C GLY A 58 -41.49 7.52 11.50
N VAL A 59 -40.93 7.33 10.30
CA VAL A 59 -39.48 7.43 10.12
C VAL A 59 -39.02 8.83 10.52
N PRO A 60 -38.17 8.98 11.54
CA PRO A 60 -37.68 10.29 11.95
C PRO A 60 -37.03 10.97 10.74
N LYS A 61 -37.50 12.17 10.40
CA LYS A 61 -36.84 12.99 9.38
C LYS A 61 -35.40 13.18 9.85
N GLY A 62 -34.46 12.56 9.14
CA GLY A 62 -33.04 12.59 9.48
C GLY A 62 -32.60 14.02 9.79
N ALA A 63 -31.84 14.18 10.88
CA ALA A 63 -31.26 15.46 11.23
C ALA A 63 -30.48 16.00 10.02
N PRO A 64 -30.50 17.32 9.76
CA PRO A 64 -29.64 17.90 8.74
C PRO A 64 -28.18 17.69 9.16
N ALA A 65 -27.51 16.69 8.59
CA ALA A 65 -26.05 16.60 8.63
C ALA A 65 -25.48 17.19 7.35
N PRO A 66 -24.27 17.77 7.41
CA PRO A 66 -23.60 18.27 6.21
C PRO A 66 -23.51 17.17 5.14
N PRO A 67 -23.46 17.54 3.84
CA PRO A 67 -23.24 16.58 2.77
C PRO A 67 -21.99 15.75 3.07
N GLY A 68 -22.08 14.44 2.88
CA GLY A 68 -20.95 13.54 3.05
C GLY A 68 -19.82 13.97 2.12
N ARG A 69 -18.61 14.13 2.66
CA ARG A 69 -17.42 14.49 1.89
C ARG A 69 -16.44 13.32 1.97
N THR A 70 -15.84 12.97 0.84
CA THR A 70 -14.68 12.07 0.82
C THR A 70 -13.54 12.77 1.57
N ALA A 71 -13.19 12.28 2.75
CA ALA A 71 -12.10 12.84 3.55
C ALA A 71 -10.73 12.58 2.91
N ALA A 72 -10.55 11.39 2.33
CA ALA A 72 -9.36 10.98 1.60
C ALA A 72 -9.67 9.81 0.65
N THR A 73 -8.81 9.63 -0.35
CA THR A 73 -8.80 8.47 -1.25
C THR A 73 -7.50 7.71 -1.07
N HIS A 74 -7.58 6.39 -0.96
CA HIS A 74 -6.41 5.54 -0.74
C HIS A 74 -6.39 4.36 -1.71
N SER A 75 -5.19 3.94 -2.14
CA SER A 75 -4.99 2.76 -2.98
C SER A 75 -4.91 1.48 -2.14
N ARG A 76 -5.95 1.22 -1.34
CA ARG A 76 -5.93 0.14 -0.34
C ARG A 76 -5.77 -1.26 -0.93
N LEU A 77 -6.41 -1.52 -2.08
CA LEU A 77 -6.28 -2.79 -2.78
C LEU A 77 -4.81 -3.10 -3.15
N LEU A 78 -4.05 -2.09 -3.56
CA LEU A 78 -2.63 -2.27 -3.91
C LEU A 78 -1.81 -2.69 -2.69
N TYR A 79 -2.05 -2.05 -1.54
CA TYR A 79 -1.42 -2.44 -0.27
C TYR A 79 -1.75 -3.87 0.11
N ASP A 80 -3.03 -4.25 0.07
CA ASP A 80 -3.47 -5.58 0.46
C ASP A 80 -2.93 -6.66 -0.49
N VAL A 81 -2.85 -6.41 -1.80
CA VAL A 81 -2.28 -7.34 -2.78
C VAL A 81 -0.78 -7.52 -2.57
N LEU A 82 -0.01 -6.43 -2.42
CA LEU A 82 1.43 -6.53 -2.16
C LEU A 82 1.71 -7.23 -0.83
N GLY A 83 0.88 -6.95 0.18
CA GLY A 83 0.90 -7.66 1.44
C GLY A 83 0.62 -9.15 1.30
N ALA A 84 -0.41 -9.53 0.54
CA ALA A 84 -0.74 -10.93 0.29
C ALA A 84 0.38 -11.66 -0.46
N VAL A 85 1.04 -11.00 -1.42
CA VAL A 85 2.21 -11.57 -2.12
C VAL A 85 3.38 -11.75 -1.16
N TYR A 86 3.65 -10.77 -0.28
CA TYR A 86 4.68 -10.86 0.75
C TYR A 86 4.46 -12.10 1.65
N ASP A 87 3.23 -12.30 2.12
CA ASP A 87 2.86 -13.43 2.96
C ASP A 87 2.89 -14.76 2.17
N TRP A 88 2.46 -14.75 0.91
CA TRP A 88 2.48 -15.93 0.04
C TRP A 88 3.91 -16.41 -0.30
N LEU A 89 4.87 -15.48 -0.39
CA LEU A 89 6.30 -15.82 -0.49
C LEU A 89 6.88 -16.33 0.85
N GLY A 90 6.11 -16.28 1.93
CA GLY A 90 6.50 -16.71 3.27
C GLY A 90 7.41 -15.72 3.99
N PHE A 91 7.45 -14.45 3.55
CA PHE A 91 8.27 -13.41 4.18
C PHE A 91 7.68 -12.89 5.49
N ASP A 92 6.43 -13.25 5.79
CA ASP A 92 5.78 -13.03 7.09
C ASP A 92 6.56 -13.65 8.26
N ILE A 93 7.44 -14.63 7.99
CA ILE A 93 8.38 -15.19 8.99
C ILE A 93 9.23 -14.13 9.69
N VAL A 94 9.52 -13.00 9.02
CA VAL A 94 10.27 -11.88 9.59
C VAL A 94 9.53 -11.26 10.79
N ALA A 95 8.19 -11.40 10.84
CA ALA A 95 7.34 -10.96 11.94
C ALA A 95 7.53 -9.48 12.32
N ASP A 96 7.79 -8.62 11.32
CA ASP A 96 7.98 -7.18 11.49
C ASP A 96 7.12 -6.40 10.50
N ALA A 97 5.94 -5.96 10.97
CA ALA A 97 4.99 -5.20 10.16
C ALA A 97 5.59 -3.88 9.62
N VAL A 98 6.45 -3.22 10.39
CA VAL A 98 7.10 -1.97 9.94
C VAL A 98 8.07 -2.26 8.80
N PHE A 99 8.80 -3.38 8.85
CA PHE A 99 9.65 -3.80 7.75
C PHE A 99 8.83 -4.16 6.50
N ARG A 100 7.73 -4.92 6.65
CA ARG A 100 6.80 -5.22 5.56
C ARG A 100 6.26 -3.95 4.90
N ASP A 101 5.82 -2.98 5.70
CA ASP A 101 5.33 -1.70 5.19
C ASP A 101 6.40 -0.94 4.41
N LEU A 102 7.65 -0.93 4.87
CA LEU A 102 8.75 -0.30 4.14
C LEU A 102 9.07 -1.00 2.81
N VAL A 103 8.96 -2.33 2.76
CA VAL A 103 9.11 -3.09 1.51
C VAL A 103 7.99 -2.72 0.54
N ILE A 104 6.74 -2.70 1.00
CA ILE A 104 5.58 -2.30 0.18
C ILE A 104 5.75 -0.87 -0.35
N ALA A 105 6.07 0.08 0.54
CA ALA A 105 6.29 1.47 0.17
C ALA A 105 7.39 1.59 -0.90
N ARG A 106 8.50 0.85 -0.73
CA ARG A 106 9.62 0.84 -1.67
C ARG A 106 9.30 0.22 -3.02
N ILE A 107 8.38 -0.75 -3.10
CA ILE A 107 7.93 -1.31 -4.38
C ILE A 107 7.02 -0.33 -5.11
N VAL A 108 6.14 0.35 -4.37
CA VAL A 108 5.20 1.33 -4.94
C VAL A 108 5.93 2.59 -5.40
N GLU A 109 6.83 3.12 -4.57
CA GLU A 109 7.63 4.29 -4.88
C GLU A 109 9.03 4.18 -4.25
N HIS A 110 10.08 4.30 -5.06
CA HIS A 110 11.47 4.18 -4.63
C HIS A 110 11.94 5.43 -3.84
N THR A 111 11.33 5.73 -2.70
CA THR A 111 11.54 6.96 -1.94
C THR A 111 12.42 6.79 -0.68
N SER A 112 12.75 7.90 -0.02
CA SER A 112 13.51 7.91 1.23
C SER A 112 12.75 7.26 2.39
N LYS A 113 13.46 6.86 3.45
CA LYS A 113 12.83 6.33 4.68
C LYS A 113 11.87 7.33 5.34
N VAL A 114 12.16 8.63 5.19
CA VAL A 114 11.35 9.72 5.76
C VAL A 114 10.04 9.86 4.99
N ASP A 115 10.12 9.78 3.66
CA ASP A 115 8.97 9.98 2.76
C ASP A 115 8.12 8.70 2.58
N ALA A 116 8.60 7.54 3.03
CA ALA A 116 7.82 6.30 3.04
C ALA A 116 6.48 6.43 3.80
N ALA A 117 6.40 7.29 4.81
CA ALA A 117 5.16 7.55 5.54
C ALA A 117 4.07 8.16 4.64
N ARG A 118 4.44 9.03 3.70
CA ARG A 118 3.49 9.60 2.73
C ARG A 118 2.95 8.50 1.82
N VAL A 119 3.83 7.66 1.26
CA VAL A 119 3.43 6.55 0.39
C VAL A 119 2.47 5.60 1.12
N LEU A 120 2.77 5.25 2.38
CA LEU A 120 1.91 4.40 3.19
C LEU A 120 0.55 5.05 3.50
N ALA A 121 0.51 6.36 3.74
CA ALA A 121 -0.73 7.09 3.90
C ALA A 121 -1.56 7.08 2.60
N ASP A 122 -0.95 7.28 1.43
CA ASP A 122 -1.62 7.20 0.12
C ASP A 122 -2.16 5.79 -0.16
N LEU A 123 -1.53 4.76 0.41
CA LEU A 123 -1.96 3.37 0.38
C LEU A 123 -3.03 3.02 1.44
N GLY A 124 -3.33 3.93 2.38
CA GLY A 124 -4.30 3.71 3.45
C GLY A 124 -3.79 2.79 4.55
N ALA A 125 -2.49 2.78 4.81
CA ALA A 125 -1.85 2.10 5.93
C ALA A 125 -1.61 3.06 7.10
N ASP A 126 -1.60 2.51 8.32
CA ASP A 126 -1.23 3.27 9.52
C ASP A 126 0.27 3.56 9.51
N THR A 127 0.63 4.83 9.65
CA THR A 127 2.04 5.24 9.61
C THR A 127 2.66 5.25 11.00
N VAL A 128 3.96 4.96 11.07
CA VAL A 128 4.74 5.05 12.29
C VAL A 128 5.76 6.19 12.21
N SER A 129 6.18 6.69 13.37
CA SER A 129 7.20 7.75 13.41
C SER A 129 8.53 7.29 12.81
N TYR A 130 9.27 8.23 12.24
CA TYR A 130 10.61 7.97 11.70
C TYR A 130 11.56 7.31 12.72
N ARG A 131 11.46 7.68 13.99
CA ARG A 131 12.24 7.05 15.08
C ARG A 131 11.90 5.56 15.26
N THR A 132 10.63 5.19 15.05
CA THR A 132 10.20 3.79 15.07
C THR A 132 10.73 3.04 13.85
N ILE A 133 10.66 3.64 12.65
CA ILE A 133 11.28 3.07 11.43
C ILE A 133 12.76 2.74 11.67
N GLN A 134 13.53 3.69 12.21
CA GLN A 134 14.96 3.49 12.45
C GLN A 134 15.24 2.39 13.48
N ARG A 135 14.41 2.28 14.54
CA ARG A 135 14.53 1.19 15.52
C ARG A 135 14.28 -0.18 14.90
N HIS A 136 13.34 -0.29 13.96
CA HIS A 136 13.06 -1.55 13.27
C HIS A 136 14.14 -1.89 12.25
N LEU A 137 14.65 -0.91 11.51
CA LEU A 137 15.77 -1.13 10.58
C LEU A 137 17.05 -1.57 11.30
N ALA A 138 17.29 -1.12 12.54
CA ALA A 138 18.40 -1.62 13.34
C ALA A 138 18.29 -3.13 13.66
N LYS A 139 17.07 -3.70 13.66
CA LYS A 139 16.85 -5.13 13.91
C LYS A 139 17.18 -6.01 12.71
N VAL A 140 17.18 -5.46 11.49
CA VAL A 140 17.41 -6.23 10.25
C VAL A 140 18.70 -7.07 10.35
N ASN A 141 19.75 -6.47 10.90
CA ASN A 141 21.04 -7.13 11.09
C ASN A 141 21.04 -8.07 12.30
N THR A 142 20.44 -7.70 13.43
CA THR A 142 20.51 -8.48 14.68
C THR A 142 19.52 -9.64 14.73
N ALA A 143 18.48 -9.61 13.91
CA ALA A 143 17.43 -10.62 13.83
C ALA A 143 17.50 -11.46 12.55
N ASN A 144 18.64 -11.42 11.81
CA ASN A 144 18.91 -12.28 10.66
C ASN A 144 17.82 -12.27 9.59
N TYR A 145 17.26 -11.09 9.26
CA TYR A 145 16.17 -11.00 8.29
C TYR A 145 16.62 -11.51 6.92
N ARG A 146 17.87 -11.24 6.53
CA ARG A 146 18.45 -11.69 5.27
C ARG A 146 18.42 -13.21 5.15
N GLU A 147 18.90 -13.92 6.16
CA GLU A 147 18.98 -15.39 6.16
C GLU A 147 17.58 -16.01 6.10
N GLN A 148 16.62 -15.44 6.84
CA GLN A 148 15.22 -15.88 6.81
C GLN A 148 14.59 -15.70 5.42
N ILE A 149 14.74 -14.51 4.82
CA ILE A 149 14.22 -14.21 3.48
C ILE A 149 14.90 -15.11 2.44
N ALA A 150 16.22 -15.24 2.48
CA ALA A 150 16.97 -16.09 1.55
C ALA A 150 16.54 -17.56 1.63
N ALA A 151 16.28 -18.08 2.84
CA ALA A 151 15.78 -19.44 3.01
C ALA A 151 14.38 -19.63 2.39
N LYS A 152 13.50 -18.62 2.50
CA LYS A 152 12.19 -18.62 1.86
C LYS A 152 12.28 -18.55 0.35
N CYS A 153 13.17 -17.71 -0.18
CA CYS A 153 13.42 -17.65 -1.62
C CYS A 153 13.93 -19.00 -2.15
N PHE A 154 14.92 -19.60 -1.49
CA PHE A 154 15.47 -20.90 -1.86
C PHE A 154 14.40 -22.01 -1.87
N THR A 155 13.55 -22.04 -0.84
CA THR A 155 12.43 -23.00 -0.76
C THR A 155 11.47 -22.80 -1.93
N HIS A 156 11.09 -21.54 -2.19
CA HIS A 156 10.19 -21.19 -3.29
C HIS A 156 10.73 -21.61 -4.67
N ALA A 157 12.00 -21.34 -4.95
CA ALA A 157 12.66 -21.72 -6.21
C ALA A 157 12.74 -23.25 -6.37
N THR A 158 13.04 -23.96 -5.27
CA THR A 158 13.14 -25.43 -5.28
C THR A 158 11.79 -26.09 -5.57
N ASP A 159 10.71 -25.61 -4.94
CA ASP A 159 9.37 -26.18 -5.08
C ASP A 159 8.73 -25.92 -6.46
N ARG A 160 9.13 -24.85 -7.15
CA ARG A 160 8.46 -24.37 -8.39
C ARG A 160 9.09 -24.88 -9.68
N GLY A 161 10.33 -25.35 -9.68
CA GLY A 161 10.99 -25.65 -10.94
C GLY A 161 12.27 -26.46 -10.91
N GLY A 162 12.79 -26.81 -9.73
CA GLY A 162 14.11 -27.42 -9.56
C GLY A 162 15.26 -26.48 -9.97
N LEU A 163 16.37 -26.50 -9.24
CA LEU A 163 17.54 -25.66 -9.53
C LEU A 163 18.38 -26.24 -10.68
N SER A 164 17.83 -26.28 -11.90
CA SER A 164 18.52 -26.82 -13.08
C SER A 164 19.48 -25.83 -13.73
N LEU A 165 19.25 -24.53 -13.52
CA LEU A 165 20.06 -23.41 -14.01
C LEU A 165 20.10 -22.33 -12.93
N LEU A 166 21.28 -21.84 -12.62
CA LEU A 166 21.52 -20.71 -11.73
C LEU A 166 22.23 -19.61 -12.51
N LEU A 167 21.62 -18.44 -12.58
CA LEU A 167 22.26 -17.23 -13.08
C LEU A 167 22.86 -16.49 -11.90
N TYR A 168 24.07 -15.97 -12.07
CA TYR A 168 24.80 -15.25 -11.03
C TYR A 168 25.31 -13.93 -11.58
N ASP A 169 25.05 -12.85 -10.86
CA ASP A 169 25.62 -11.54 -11.13
C ASP A 169 26.19 -10.91 -9.86
N VAL A 170 27.19 -10.05 -10.03
CA VAL A 170 27.89 -9.36 -8.95
C VAL A 170 27.95 -7.88 -9.23
N THR A 171 27.39 -7.08 -8.32
CA THR A 171 27.45 -5.63 -8.36
C THR A 171 28.27 -5.10 -7.19
N THR A 172 29.13 -4.12 -7.45
CA THR A 172 29.86 -3.38 -6.40
C THR A 172 29.15 -2.07 -6.10
N LEU A 173 28.78 -1.85 -4.84
CA LEU A 173 28.25 -0.59 -4.33
C LEU A 173 29.37 0.22 -3.68
N TYR A 174 29.58 1.45 -4.14
CA TYR A 174 30.58 2.37 -3.60
C TYR A 174 29.97 3.30 -2.57
N PHE A 175 30.72 3.57 -1.50
CA PHE A 175 30.30 4.47 -0.43
C PHE A 175 31.38 5.50 -0.16
N GLU A 176 31.03 6.78 -0.16
CA GLU A 176 31.87 7.85 0.37
C GLU A 176 31.85 7.73 1.91
N ALA A 177 32.84 7.01 2.45
CA ALA A 177 32.99 6.82 3.88
C ALA A 177 34.46 6.76 4.25
N GLU A 178 34.82 7.45 5.34
CA GLU A 178 36.22 7.54 5.77
C GLU A 178 36.77 6.22 6.33
N ASN A 179 35.90 5.34 6.83
CA ASN A 179 36.29 4.13 7.56
C ASN A 179 35.57 2.88 7.02
N GLU A 180 36.28 1.75 7.05
CA GLU A 180 35.71 0.42 6.85
C GLU A 180 34.77 0.02 7.99
N ASP A 181 33.88 -0.94 7.71
CA ASP A 181 33.13 -1.67 8.73
C ASP A 181 32.99 -3.15 8.37
N ASP A 182 32.11 -3.88 9.04
CA ASP A 182 31.90 -5.31 8.82
C ASP A 182 31.49 -5.66 7.38
N LEU A 183 30.79 -4.75 6.69
CA LEU A 183 30.30 -4.95 5.32
C LEU A 183 31.12 -4.19 4.28
N ARG A 184 31.54 -2.96 4.61
CA ARG A 184 32.24 -2.02 3.73
C ARG A 184 33.75 -2.20 3.90
N LYS A 185 34.42 -2.67 2.85
CA LYS A 185 35.87 -2.91 2.84
C LYS A 185 36.56 -2.10 1.76
N VAL A 186 37.75 -1.57 2.05
CA VAL A 186 38.63 -0.94 1.06
C VAL A 186 39.40 -2.05 0.36
N GLY A 187 39.33 -2.08 -0.97
CA GLY A 187 39.96 -3.12 -1.79
C GLY A 187 38.99 -3.73 -2.81
N TYR A 188 39.54 -4.54 -3.71
CA TYR A 188 38.92 -5.06 -4.96
C TYR A 188 38.72 -4.05 -6.11
N SER A 189 38.90 -2.74 -5.87
CA SER A 189 38.91 -1.75 -6.94
C SER A 189 40.16 -1.87 -7.81
N LYS A 190 39.99 -2.25 -9.09
CA LYS A 190 41.06 -2.17 -10.11
C LYS A 190 41.66 -0.75 -10.24
N GLU A 191 40.92 0.26 -9.81
CA GLU A 191 41.25 1.69 -9.88
C GLU A 191 41.93 2.25 -8.62
N ARG A 192 42.29 1.41 -7.63
CA ARG A 192 42.90 1.84 -6.34
C ARG A 192 42.11 2.94 -5.59
N ARG A 193 40.78 2.90 -5.64
CA ARG A 193 39.93 3.80 -4.85
C ARG A 193 40.10 3.53 -3.35
N ILE A 194 40.14 4.61 -2.59
CA ILE A 194 40.26 4.59 -1.12
C ILE A 194 38.90 4.46 -0.44
N ASP A 195 37.81 4.73 -1.16
CA ASP A 195 36.45 4.62 -0.66
C ASP A 195 36.05 3.15 -0.48
N PRO A 196 35.46 2.78 0.67
CA PRO A 196 35.08 1.41 0.92
C PRO A 196 33.86 1.00 0.08
N GLN A 197 33.80 -0.28 -0.25
CA GLN A 197 32.78 -0.85 -1.12
C GLN A 197 32.10 -2.06 -0.50
N ILE A 198 30.87 -2.34 -0.94
CA ILE A 198 30.14 -3.58 -0.65
C ILE A 198 29.99 -4.34 -1.96
N VAL A 199 30.37 -5.62 -1.97
CA VAL A 199 30.13 -6.52 -3.10
C VAL A 199 28.83 -7.28 -2.84
N VAL A 200 27.86 -7.12 -3.73
CA VAL A 200 26.56 -7.77 -3.67
C VAL A 200 26.50 -8.81 -4.78
N GLY A 201 26.39 -10.08 -4.39
CA GLY A 201 26.09 -11.18 -5.32
C GLY A 201 24.60 -11.53 -5.28
N LEU A 202 24.01 -11.75 -6.45
CA LEU A 202 22.65 -12.25 -6.59
C LEU A 202 22.67 -13.55 -7.40
N LEU A 203 22.07 -14.59 -6.85
CA LEU A 203 21.73 -15.82 -7.56
C LEU A 203 20.26 -15.75 -7.93
N VAL A 204 19.90 -16.21 -9.12
CA VAL A 204 18.51 -16.39 -9.53
C VAL A 204 18.33 -17.70 -10.30
N ASP A 205 17.13 -18.25 -10.24
CA ASP A 205 16.72 -19.41 -11.03
C ASP A 205 16.48 -19.05 -12.51
N ARG A 206 16.08 -20.05 -13.31
CA ARG A 206 15.75 -19.87 -14.73
C ARG A 206 14.60 -18.89 -15.01
N SER A 207 13.76 -18.58 -14.03
CA SER A 207 12.66 -17.62 -14.13
C SER A 207 13.05 -16.21 -13.68
N GLY A 208 14.26 -16.06 -13.13
CA GLY A 208 14.75 -14.80 -12.56
C GLY A 208 14.35 -14.60 -11.09
N PHE A 209 13.83 -15.62 -10.42
CA PHE A 209 13.50 -15.56 -9.00
C PHE A 209 14.76 -15.85 -8.14
N PRO A 210 15.02 -15.09 -7.06
CA PRO A 210 16.20 -15.26 -6.20
C PRO A 210 16.33 -16.62 -5.51
#